data_AF-A0A950MMN7-F1
#
_entry.id   AF-A0A950MMN7-F1
#
_cell.length_a   1.000
_cell.length_b   1.000
_cell.length_c   1.000
_cell.angle_alpha   90.00
_cell.angle_beta   90.00
_cell.angle_gamma   90.00
#
_symmetry.space_group_name_H-M   'P 1'
#
loop_
_entity.id
_entity.type
_entity.pdbx_description
1 polymer ?
#
loop_
_entity_poly.entity_id
_entity_poly.type
_entity_poly.pdbx_seq_one_letter_code
_entity_poly.pdbx_strand_id
1 'polypeptide(L)'
;MLKTSLRTSRRLAPLAVGFLFCSVSVLAQSPPSGSVITGKAAFTDYSKEAPGVIRKLRVADLPAPYATKSVDNGPNLVKRPENAWPKAPAGFKVDLYYTGLDQPRLIRTAPNGDLFVAISYQ
;
A
#
# COMPACT_ATOMS: atom_id res chain seq x y z
N MET A 1 -6.31 -48.21 65.05
CA MET A 1 -5.32 -49.31 64.97
C MET A 1 -6.02 -50.56 64.45
N LEU A 2 -5.30 -51.36 63.64
CA LEU A 2 -5.68 -52.60 62.88
C LEU A 2 -6.30 -52.32 61.49
N LYS A 3 -5.50 -52.32 60.40
CA LYS A 3 -5.09 -53.48 59.54
C LYS A 3 -6.34 -54.15 58.91
N THR A 4 -6.51 -54.32 57.60
CA THR A 4 -5.68 -55.16 56.71
C THR A 4 -6.14 -55.03 55.24
N SER A 5 -5.18 -55.15 54.32
CA SER A 5 -5.26 -55.20 52.84
C SER A 5 -6.03 -56.39 52.26
N LEU A 6 -6.65 -56.22 51.08
CA LEU A 6 -6.76 -57.28 50.06
C LEU A 6 -6.63 -56.70 48.64
N ARG A 7 -5.53 -57.06 47.99
CA ARG A 7 -5.36 -57.03 46.53
C ARG A 7 -6.12 -58.22 45.94
N THR A 8 -6.83 -58.05 44.82
CA THR A 8 -6.97 -59.13 43.82
C THR A 8 -7.14 -58.54 42.43
N SER A 9 -6.35 -59.10 41.52
CA SER A 9 -6.03 -58.73 40.14
C SER A 9 -6.90 -59.39 39.08
N ARG A 10 -6.73 -58.94 37.80
CA ARG A 10 -6.94 -59.62 36.49
C ARG A 10 -8.21 -59.15 35.74
N ARG A 11 -8.26 -58.95 34.41
CA ARG A 11 -7.36 -59.13 33.23
C ARG A 11 -8.04 -58.50 31.98
N LEU A 12 -7.24 -58.13 30.95
CA LEU A 12 -7.44 -58.17 29.47
C LEU A 12 -8.79 -57.72 28.84
N ALA A 13 -8.92 -57.10 27.65
CA ALA A 13 -8.07 -56.61 26.54
C ALA A 13 -9.03 -55.82 25.56
N PRO A 14 -8.82 -55.72 24.22
CA PRO A 14 -8.38 -54.52 23.47
C PRO A 14 -9.40 -54.00 22.42
N LEU A 15 -8.91 -53.16 21.49
CA LEU A 15 -9.46 -52.70 20.19
C LEU A 15 -10.40 -51.47 20.18
N ALA A 16 -9.96 -50.39 19.51
CA ALA A 16 -10.65 -49.87 18.31
C ALA A 16 -9.81 -48.78 17.62
N VAL A 17 -9.70 -48.94 16.30
CA VAL A 17 -9.08 -48.07 15.29
C VAL A 17 -9.95 -46.82 15.06
N GLY A 18 -9.34 -45.66 14.83
CA GLY A 18 -10.05 -44.41 14.54
C GLY A 18 -9.28 -43.47 13.61
N PHE A 19 -9.69 -43.49 12.34
CA PHE A 19 -9.27 -42.70 11.19
C PHE A 19 -9.10 -41.17 11.40
N LEU A 20 -7.99 -40.66 10.89
CA LEU A 20 -7.84 -39.45 10.06
C LEU A 20 -8.99 -38.43 10.05
N PHE A 21 -8.81 -37.31 10.76
CA PHE A 21 -9.42 -36.02 10.38
C PHE A 21 -8.33 -34.95 10.38
N CYS A 22 -7.77 -34.71 9.19
CA CYS A 22 -7.02 -33.50 8.91
C CYS A 22 -8.06 -32.39 8.82
N SER A 23 -8.23 -31.64 9.91
CA SER A 23 -9.14 -30.50 9.98
C SER A 23 -8.69 -29.45 8.98
N VAL A 24 -9.35 -29.40 7.82
CA VAL A 24 -9.27 -28.26 6.92
C VAL A 24 -9.94 -27.11 7.67
N SER A 25 -9.14 -26.26 8.31
CA SER A 25 -9.59 -24.99 8.85
C SER A 25 -10.09 -24.15 7.67
N VAL A 26 -11.39 -24.21 7.42
CA VAL A 26 -12.09 -23.20 6.63
C VAL A 26 -11.75 -21.86 7.25
N LEU A 27 -11.05 -21.00 6.50
CA LEU A 27 -10.94 -19.58 6.81
C LEU A 27 -12.36 -19.02 6.79
N ALA A 28 -13.00 -18.99 7.95
CA ALA A 28 -14.24 -18.26 8.15
C ALA A 28 -13.93 -16.78 7.88
N GLN A 29 -14.30 -16.29 6.69
CA GLN A 29 -14.39 -14.86 6.46
C GLN A 29 -15.54 -14.36 7.32
N SER A 30 -15.21 -13.76 8.47
CA SER A 30 -16.19 -13.03 9.27
C SER A 30 -16.90 -12.03 8.35
N PRO A 31 -18.25 -11.97 8.34
CA PRO A 31 -18.93 -10.89 7.66
C PRO A 31 -18.43 -9.56 8.23
N PRO A 32 -18.32 -8.49 7.43
CA PRO A 32 -17.87 -7.21 7.95
C PRO A 32 -18.84 -6.73 9.03
N SER A 33 -18.46 -6.88 10.30
CA SER A 33 -19.25 -6.52 11.48
C SER A 33 -19.33 -5.01 11.73
N GLY A 34 -18.99 -4.18 10.73
CA GLY A 34 -18.97 -2.73 10.84
C GLY A 34 -20.25 -2.10 10.29
N SER A 35 -20.84 -1.18 11.05
CA SER A 35 -21.89 -0.30 10.53
C SER A 35 -21.37 0.48 9.31
N VAL A 36 -22.10 0.44 8.20
CA VAL A 36 -21.73 1.15 6.97
C VAL A 36 -21.87 2.66 7.16
N ILE A 37 -20.77 3.40 7.02
CA ILE A 37 -20.77 4.87 7.08
C ILE A 37 -21.33 5.42 5.75
N THR A 38 -22.29 6.34 5.84
CA THR A 38 -23.01 6.91 4.68
C THR A 38 -23.08 8.43 4.76
N GLY A 39 -23.53 9.07 3.68
CA GLY A 39 -23.71 10.52 3.62
C GLY A 39 -22.39 11.29 3.73
N LYS A 40 -22.46 12.51 4.26
CA LYS A 40 -21.28 13.38 4.43
C LYS A 40 -20.18 12.77 5.30
N ALA A 41 -20.54 11.93 6.28
CA ALA A 41 -19.58 11.26 7.16
C ALA A 41 -18.71 10.21 6.44
N ALA A 42 -19.13 9.78 5.24
CA ALA A 42 -18.34 8.85 4.44
C ALA A 42 -17.09 9.53 3.82
N PHE A 43 -17.07 10.87 3.68
CA PHE A 43 -15.92 11.62 3.16
C PHE A 43 -15.02 12.03 4.33
N THR A 44 -13.77 11.60 4.33
CA THR A 44 -12.77 11.89 5.37
C THR A 44 -11.37 12.00 4.79
N ASP A 45 -10.42 12.47 5.59
CA ASP A 45 -9.00 12.32 5.32
C ASP A 45 -8.46 10.94 5.75
N TYR A 46 -7.19 10.70 5.39
CA TYR A 46 -6.46 9.47 5.66
C TYR A 46 -6.32 9.13 7.15
N SER A 47 -6.45 10.11 8.07
CA SER A 47 -6.25 9.88 9.50
C SER A 47 -7.39 9.08 10.15
N LYS A 48 -8.55 9.00 9.48
CA LYS A 48 -9.74 8.25 9.95
C LYS A 48 -10.02 7.01 9.10
N GLU A 49 -9.03 6.55 8.36
CA GLU A 49 -9.08 5.31 7.60
C GLU A 49 -8.49 4.16 8.41
N ALA A 50 -9.17 3.02 8.40
CA ALA A 50 -8.73 1.79 9.05
C ALA A 50 -9.26 0.57 8.30
N PRO A 51 -8.53 -0.57 8.29
CA PRO A 51 -9.04 -1.80 7.70
C PRO A 51 -10.39 -2.23 8.29
N GLY A 52 -11.30 -2.71 7.44
CA GLY A 52 -12.64 -3.15 7.84
C GLY A 52 -13.69 -2.04 7.98
N VAL A 53 -13.31 -0.76 7.83
CA VAL A 53 -14.28 0.35 7.76
C VAL A 53 -14.96 0.37 6.40
N ILE A 54 -16.28 0.20 6.39
CA ILE A 54 -17.07 0.24 5.15
C ILE A 54 -17.74 1.61 5.00
N ARG A 55 -17.56 2.21 3.83
CA ARG A 55 -18.16 3.48 3.42
C ARG A 55 -18.99 3.28 2.16
N LYS A 56 -20.20 3.85 2.11
CA LYS A 56 -21.04 3.88 0.90
C LYS A 56 -21.13 5.31 0.38
N LEU A 57 -20.48 5.55 -0.75
CA LEU A 57 -20.50 6.83 -1.46
C LEU A 57 -21.63 6.80 -2.51
N ARG A 58 -22.49 7.81 -2.50
CA ARG A 58 -23.55 7.98 -3.50
C ARG A 58 -23.34 9.30 -4.23
N VAL A 59 -23.77 9.37 -5.49
CA VAL A 59 -23.70 10.59 -6.30
C VAL A 59 -24.40 11.76 -5.60
N ALA A 60 -25.55 11.51 -4.96
CA ALA A 60 -26.30 12.53 -4.20
C ALA A 60 -25.57 13.08 -2.98
N ASP A 61 -24.56 12.36 -2.47
CA ASP A 61 -23.77 12.77 -1.30
C ASP A 61 -22.45 13.45 -1.69
N LEU A 62 -22.12 13.55 -2.99
CA LEU A 62 -20.89 14.19 -3.46
C LEU A 62 -20.89 15.68 -3.12
N PRO A 63 -19.76 16.25 -2.67
CA PRO A 63 -19.57 17.68 -2.66
C PRO A 63 -19.79 18.27 -4.05
N ALA A 64 -20.22 19.53 -4.11
CA ALA A 64 -20.30 20.25 -5.37
C ALA A 64 -18.91 20.31 -6.05
N PRO A 65 -18.85 20.35 -7.39
CA PRO A 65 -17.61 20.65 -8.10
C PRO A 65 -16.96 21.93 -7.53
N TYR A 66 -15.65 21.88 -7.29
CA TYR A 66 -14.88 22.99 -6.71
C TYR A 66 -15.31 23.40 -5.28
N ALA A 67 -15.92 22.50 -4.50
CA ALA A 67 -16.25 22.75 -3.09
C ALA A 67 -15.04 23.12 -2.23
N THR A 68 -13.84 22.71 -2.64
CA THR A 68 -12.57 23.19 -2.09
C THR A 68 -11.74 23.80 -3.21
N LYS A 69 -10.87 24.75 -2.84
CA LYS A 69 -9.87 25.27 -3.77
C LYS A 69 -8.90 24.14 -4.12
N SER A 70 -8.59 24.01 -5.41
CA SER A 70 -7.44 23.20 -5.82
C SER A 70 -6.19 23.77 -5.19
N VAL A 71 -5.38 22.90 -4.60
CA VAL A 71 -4.07 23.25 -4.06
C VAL A 71 -3.02 22.52 -4.85
N ASP A 72 -1.95 23.22 -5.20
CA ASP A 72 -0.74 22.63 -5.76
C ASP A 72 0.37 22.73 -4.71
N ASN A 73 1.16 21.67 -4.58
CA ASN A 73 2.29 21.59 -3.65
C ASN A 73 3.59 21.40 -4.43
N GLY A 74 3.78 22.26 -5.43
CA GLY A 74 5.00 22.30 -6.23
C GLY A 74 6.24 22.64 -5.38
N PRO A 75 7.42 22.13 -5.75
CA PRO A 75 8.66 22.45 -5.05
C PRO A 75 9.06 23.92 -5.27
N ASN A 76 9.72 24.51 -4.29
CA ASN A 76 10.38 25.80 -4.47
C ASN A 76 11.67 25.62 -5.28
N LEU A 77 11.71 26.22 -6.47
CA LEU A 77 12.92 26.22 -7.31
C LEU A 77 13.99 27.12 -6.66
N VAL A 78 15.13 26.52 -6.34
CA VAL A 78 16.31 27.22 -5.84
C VAL A 78 17.46 27.10 -6.84
N LYS A 79 18.37 28.07 -6.81
CA LYS A 79 19.59 27.98 -7.60
C LYS A 79 20.39 26.75 -7.15
N ARG A 80 20.84 25.94 -8.12
CA ARG A 80 21.75 24.82 -7.87
C ARG A 80 23.02 25.35 -7.17
N PRO A 81 23.40 24.80 -6.00
CA PRO A 81 24.64 25.18 -5.34
C PRO A 81 25.88 24.93 -6.22
N GLU A 82 26.94 25.67 -5.97
CA GLU A 82 28.22 25.45 -6.65
C GLU A 82 28.70 24.01 -6.41
N ASN A 83 29.22 23.35 -7.45
CA ASN A 83 29.72 21.97 -7.40
C ASN A 83 28.70 20.87 -7.02
N ALA A 84 27.40 21.19 -6.91
CA ALA A 84 26.35 20.20 -6.69
C ALA A 84 25.97 19.49 -8.01
N TRP A 85 26.80 18.55 -8.45
CA TRP A 85 26.55 17.71 -9.63
C TRP A 85 25.85 16.39 -9.26
N PRO A 86 25.04 15.82 -10.17
CA PRO A 86 24.52 14.47 -10.00
C PRO A 86 25.66 13.45 -9.85
N LYS A 87 25.47 12.48 -8.95
CA LYS A 87 26.42 11.38 -8.77
C LYS A 87 26.25 10.39 -9.92
N ALA A 88 27.31 10.18 -10.70
CA ALA A 88 27.35 9.16 -11.74
C ALA A 88 28.11 7.90 -11.27
N PRO A 89 27.89 6.74 -11.91
CA PRO A 89 28.69 5.54 -11.69
C PRO A 89 30.18 5.77 -11.99
N ALA A 90 31.04 4.88 -11.50
CA ALA A 90 32.48 4.94 -11.76
C ALA A 90 32.77 4.90 -13.27
N GLY A 91 33.69 5.75 -13.73
CA GLY A 91 34.02 5.89 -15.16
C GLY A 91 33.12 6.85 -15.95
N PHE A 92 32.07 7.40 -15.34
CA PHE A 92 31.18 8.39 -15.96
C PHE A 92 31.37 9.78 -15.35
N LYS A 93 31.12 10.82 -16.17
CA LYS A 93 31.14 12.23 -15.77
C LYS A 93 29.81 12.88 -16.18
N VAL A 94 29.30 13.78 -15.35
CA VAL A 94 28.11 14.59 -15.65
C VAL A 94 28.56 16.02 -15.93
N ASP A 95 28.16 16.56 -17.07
CA ASP A 95 28.36 17.94 -17.46
C ASP A 95 27.03 18.57 -17.87
N LEU A 96 26.91 19.89 -17.71
CA LEU A 96 25.74 20.65 -18.14
C LEU A 96 25.85 20.94 -19.64
N TYR A 97 24.93 20.41 -20.44
CA TYR A 97 24.89 20.65 -21.87
C TYR A 97 24.16 21.96 -22.23
N TYR A 98 22.99 22.19 -21.63
CA TYR A 98 22.17 23.38 -21.87
C TYR A 98 21.29 23.68 -20.64
N THR A 99 20.94 24.95 -20.43
CA THR A 99 20.04 25.41 -19.36
C THR A 99 19.11 26.49 -19.88
N GLY A 100 18.03 26.78 -19.15
CA GLY A 100 17.03 27.79 -19.54
C GLY A 100 15.89 27.25 -20.39
N LEU A 101 15.73 25.92 -20.48
CA LEU A 101 14.53 25.30 -21.02
C LEU A 101 13.41 25.32 -19.98
N ASP A 102 12.22 25.65 -20.42
CA ASP A 102 11.03 25.60 -19.58
C ASP A 102 10.40 24.19 -19.65
N GLN A 103 10.38 23.51 -18.50
CA GLN A 103 9.87 22.15 -18.32
C GLN A 103 10.25 21.17 -19.45
N PRO A 104 11.55 20.97 -19.77
CA PRO A 104 11.96 20.04 -20.81
C PRO A 104 11.57 18.61 -20.44
N ARG A 105 11.02 17.87 -21.41
CA ARG A 105 10.57 16.49 -21.25
C ARG A 105 11.41 15.53 -22.10
N LEU A 106 10.83 15.05 -23.19
CA LEU A 106 11.37 13.99 -24.02
C LEU A 106 12.55 14.51 -24.84
N ILE A 107 13.64 13.74 -24.85
CA ILE A 107 14.82 13.98 -25.68
C ILE A 107 14.95 12.85 -26.70
N ARG A 108 15.25 13.19 -27.96
CA ARG A 108 15.51 12.24 -29.05
C ARG A 108 16.73 12.64 -29.85
N THR A 109 17.57 11.65 -30.15
CA THR A 109 18.74 11.82 -31.01
C THR A 109 18.37 11.45 -32.44
N ALA A 110 18.67 12.33 -33.40
CA ALA A 110 18.57 11.99 -34.82
C ALA A 110 19.84 11.30 -35.34
N PRO A 111 19.78 10.61 -36.50
CA PRO A 111 20.95 9.93 -37.08
C PRO A 111 22.14 10.83 -37.38
N ASN A 112 21.94 12.14 -37.53
CA ASN A 112 23.00 13.14 -37.74
C ASN A 112 23.65 13.62 -36.43
N GLY A 113 23.16 13.17 -35.26
CA GLY A 113 23.67 13.54 -33.95
C GLY A 113 22.91 14.69 -33.26
N ASP A 114 21.91 15.30 -33.92
CA ASP A 114 21.12 16.37 -33.31
C ASP A 114 20.24 15.85 -32.17
N LEU A 115 20.03 16.70 -31.16
CA LEU A 115 19.10 16.44 -30.05
C LEU A 115 17.84 17.27 -30.20
N PHE A 116 16.70 16.60 -30.34
CA PHE A 116 15.37 17.20 -30.27
C PHE A 116 14.86 17.12 -28.84
N VAL A 117 14.49 18.27 -28.26
CA VAL A 117 13.95 18.36 -26.90
C VAL A 117 12.52 18.88 -26.97
N ALA A 118 11.58 18.13 -26.38
CA ALA A 118 10.20 18.56 -26.25
C ALA A 118 10.04 19.48 -25.04
N ILE A 119 9.50 20.68 -25.28
CA ILE A 119 9.00 21.60 -24.25
C ILE A 119 7.47 21.50 -24.18
N SER A 120 6.90 21.37 -22.99
CA SER A 120 5.45 21.24 -22.82
C SER A 120 5.00 21.82 -21.49
N TYR A 121 4.07 22.77 -21.55
CA TYR A 121 3.18 23.10 -20.44
C TYR A 121 1.98 22.14 -20.45
N GLN A 122 1.41 21.91 -19.28
CA GLN A 122 0.03 21.43 -19.14
C GLN A 122 -0.88 22.60 -18.81
#